data_AF-A0A8T5T0T7-F1
#
_entry.id   AF-A0A8T5T0T7-F1
#
_cell.length_a   1.000
_cell.length_b   1.000
_cell.length_c   1.000
_cell.angle_alpha   90.00
_cell.angle_beta   90.00
_cell.angle_gamma   90.00
#
_symmetry.space_group_name_H-M   'P 1'
#
loop_
_entity.id
_entity.type
_entity.pdbx_description
1 polymer ?
#
loop_
_entity_poly.entity_id
_entity_poly.type
_entity_poly.pdbx_seq_one_letter_code
_entity_poly.pdbx_strand_id
1 'polypeptide(L)'
;MNAVIFYEYNQLITGSTINMFEYFLCAYQYNKDLKLILINARRSTIKKFLGIIENRYILDGIEDFSKNIICISKSVLIRMEFDTVLVLDYNTINHTRGLLRADKIIVISEKYTDKYFYSKTKYNVTYYGEMPFHYRDIKYRMKCLFYRFKPLREINTGTYINSPKNDENVEILALSLGAPEPFITKSKTKHKENLFEQFTTYVYYHADKWFDPHPRLFLECKYYGKEIIYYNPSGVKDGSWYRYYDVLLHGLNDRTLNREDEIIGELINE
;
A
#
# COMPACT_ATOMS: atom_id res chain seq x y z
N MET A 1 0.81 -5.42 -23.90
CA MET A 1 0.16 -4.36 -23.09
C MET A 1 0.83 -4.20 -21.73
N ASN A 2 0.88 -2.98 -21.18
CA ASN A 2 1.35 -2.76 -19.81
C ASN A 2 0.25 -2.99 -18.77
N ALA A 3 0.62 -3.53 -17.61
CA ALA A 3 -0.35 -3.80 -16.55
C ALA A 3 0.21 -3.68 -15.13
N VAL A 4 -0.66 -3.35 -14.19
CA VAL A 4 -0.48 -3.64 -12.76
C VAL A 4 -1.32 -4.86 -12.43
N ILE A 5 -0.74 -5.87 -11.79
CA ILE A 5 -1.44 -7.12 -11.45
C ILE A 5 -1.53 -7.27 -9.93
N PHE A 6 -2.71 -7.65 -9.45
CA PHE A 6 -2.97 -7.91 -8.03
C PHE A 6 -3.82 -9.17 -7.84
N TYR A 7 -3.44 -9.99 -6.87
CA TYR A 7 -4.23 -11.16 -6.48
C TYR A 7 -5.11 -10.82 -5.28
N GLU A 8 -6.42 -10.84 -5.48
CA GLU A 8 -7.39 -10.56 -4.41
C GLU A 8 -7.49 -11.77 -3.48
N TYR A 9 -7.06 -11.59 -2.23
CA TYR A 9 -7.13 -12.61 -1.18
C TYR A 9 -8.07 -12.17 -0.05
N ASN A 10 -9.07 -13.01 0.24
CA ASN A 10 -9.99 -12.91 1.37
C ASN A 10 -10.91 -11.68 1.42
N GLN A 11 -11.07 -10.94 0.33
CA GLN A 11 -11.92 -9.74 0.22
C GLN A 11 -11.55 -8.64 1.21
N LEU A 12 -10.28 -8.62 1.66
CA LEU A 12 -9.76 -7.65 2.59
C LEU A 12 -8.98 -6.57 1.86
N ILE A 13 -9.19 -5.32 2.27
CA ILE A 13 -8.50 -4.15 1.76
C ILE A 13 -7.28 -3.92 2.64
N THR A 14 -6.08 -4.12 2.10
CA THR A 14 -4.83 -3.99 2.85
C THR A 14 -4.03 -2.77 2.37
N GLY A 15 -2.93 -2.46 3.08
CA GLY A 15 -1.97 -1.45 2.64
C GLY A 15 -1.43 -1.74 1.23
N SER A 16 -1.06 -3.00 0.94
CA SER A 16 -0.64 -3.42 -0.39
C SER A 16 -1.70 -3.17 -1.46
N THR A 17 -2.99 -3.39 -1.15
CA THR A 17 -4.04 -3.08 -2.11
C THR A 17 -4.11 -1.58 -2.42
N ILE A 18 -3.99 -0.71 -1.40
CA ILE A 18 -3.96 0.74 -1.63
C ILE A 18 -2.72 1.14 -2.43
N ASN A 19 -1.54 0.61 -2.08
CA ASN A 19 -0.30 0.88 -2.82
C ASN A 19 -0.48 0.54 -4.30
N MET A 20 -1.01 -0.65 -4.59
CA MET A 20 -1.29 -1.09 -5.96
C MET A 20 -2.13 -0.09 -6.76
N PHE A 21 -3.23 0.37 -6.16
CA PHE A 21 -4.10 1.33 -6.82
C PHE A 21 -3.38 2.65 -7.07
N GLU A 22 -2.53 3.10 -6.15
CA GLU A 22 -1.76 4.32 -6.35
C GLU A 22 -0.77 4.23 -7.52
N TYR A 23 -0.02 3.13 -7.65
CA TYR A 23 0.84 2.92 -8.83
C TYR A 23 0.03 2.87 -10.11
N PHE A 24 -1.11 2.18 -10.09
CA PHE A 24 -2.01 2.15 -11.23
C PHE A 24 -2.54 3.54 -11.60
N LEU A 25 -3.09 4.30 -10.65
CA LEU A 25 -3.64 5.63 -10.89
C LEU A 25 -2.57 6.62 -11.35
N CYS A 26 -1.38 6.56 -10.77
CA CYS A 26 -0.26 7.41 -11.16
C CYS A 26 0.19 7.11 -12.59
N ALA A 27 0.42 5.85 -12.93
CA ALA A 27 0.83 5.46 -14.28
C ALA A 27 -0.30 5.67 -15.31
N TYR A 28 -1.55 5.39 -14.95
CA TYR A 28 -2.73 5.63 -15.79
C TYR A 28 -2.96 7.11 -16.13
N GLN A 29 -2.45 8.02 -15.30
CA GLN A 29 -2.46 9.44 -15.65
C GLN A 29 -1.72 9.72 -16.96
N TYR A 30 -0.66 8.96 -17.25
CA TYR A 30 0.23 9.17 -18.39
C TYR A 30 0.10 8.09 -19.48
N ASN A 31 -0.38 6.90 -19.13
CA ASN A 31 -0.66 5.81 -20.07
C ASN A 31 -2.11 5.33 -19.92
N LYS A 32 -3.00 5.81 -20.80
CA LYS A 32 -4.44 5.47 -20.77
C LYS A 32 -4.74 4.04 -21.22
N ASP A 33 -3.77 3.33 -21.79
CA ASP A 33 -3.92 1.93 -22.17
C ASP A 33 -3.51 0.97 -21.05
N LEU A 34 -2.81 1.45 -20.02
CA LEU A 34 -2.43 0.67 -18.84
C LEU A 34 -3.65 -0.01 -18.22
N LYS A 35 -3.55 -1.31 -17.93
CA LYS A 35 -4.62 -2.07 -17.29
C LYS A 35 -4.29 -2.37 -15.83
N LEU A 36 -5.32 -2.35 -14.98
CA LEU A 36 -5.27 -2.97 -13.67
C LEU A 36 -5.96 -4.34 -13.74
N ILE A 37 -5.18 -5.40 -13.60
CA ILE A 37 -5.68 -6.78 -13.59
C ILE A 37 -5.88 -7.25 -12.15
N LEU A 38 -7.13 -7.49 -11.79
CA LEU A 38 -7.51 -8.06 -10.49
C LEU A 38 -7.83 -9.54 -10.65
N ILE A 39 -6.98 -10.39 -10.10
CA ILE A 39 -7.16 -11.84 -10.16
C ILE A 39 -8.09 -12.27 -9.03
N ASN A 40 -9.13 -13.04 -9.35
CA ASN A 40 -10.13 -13.58 -8.42
C ASN A 40 -10.95 -12.54 -7.64
N ALA A 41 -10.95 -11.27 -8.06
CA ALA A 41 -11.75 -10.23 -7.41
C ALA A 41 -13.26 -10.39 -7.66
N ARG A 42 -14.06 -10.23 -6.61
CA ARG A 42 -15.53 -10.19 -6.70
C ARG A 42 -16.03 -8.77 -7.00
N ARG A 43 -17.19 -8.65 -7.67
CA ARG A 43 -17.83 -7.36 -7.94
C ARG A 43 -18.04 -6.50 -6.69
N SER A 44 -18.44 -7.12 -5.57
CA SER A 44 -18.61 -6.43 -4.29
C SER A 44 -17.31 -5.83 -3.76
N THR A 45 -16.20 -6.56 -3.91
CA THR A 45 -14.86 -6.14 -3.51
C THR A 45 -14.41 -4.93 -4.35
N ILE A 46 -14.60 -4.97 -5.67
CA ILE A 46 -14.31 -3.85 -6.58
C ILE A 46 -15.13 -2.61 -6.19
N LYS A 47 -16.44 -2.76 -5.94
CA LYS A 47 -17.29 -1.63 -5.54
C LYS A 47 -16.80 -0.97 -4.25
N LYS A 48 -16.39 -1.77 -3.26
CA LYS A 48 -15.79 -1.26 -2.01
C LYS A 48 -14.48 -0.51 -2.29
N PHE A 49 -13.62 -1.05 -3.15
CA PHE A 49 -12.37 -0.39 -3.53
C PHE A 49 -12.61 0.94 -4.23
N LEU A 50 -13.49 0.99 -5.23
CA LEU A 50 -13.81 2.22 -5.95
C LEU A 50 -14.35 3.29 -4.99
N GLY A 51 -15.25 2.93 -4.07
CA GLY A 51 -15.73 3.85 -3.05
C GLY A 51 -14.62 4.41 -2.15
N ILE A 52 -13.61 3.60 -1.80
CA ILE A 52 -12.44 4.09 -1.04
C ILE A 52 -11.59 5.03 -1.88
N ILE A 53 -11.34 4.71 -3.15
CA ILE A 53 -10.57 5.57 -4.04
C ILE A 53 -11.28 6.91 -4.25
N GLU A 54 -12.58 6.88 -4.54
CA GLU A 54 -13.42 8.08 -4.69
C GLU A 54 -13.50 8.89 -3.40
N ASN A 55 -13.52 8.26 -2.22
CA ASN A 55 -13.53 9.00 -0.95
C ASN A 55 -12.18 9.67 -0.67
N ARG A 56 -11.07 9.02 -1.00
CA ARG A 56 -9.73 9.42 -0.55
C ARG A 56 -8.95 10.28 -1.54
N TYR A 57 -9.23 10.17 -2.83
CA TYR A 57 -8.41 10.79 -3.88
C TYR A 57 -9.20 11.81 -4.73
N ILE A 58 -8.48 12.83 -5.21
CA ILE A 58 -8.89 13.76 -6.26
C ILE A 58 -8.64 13.07 -7.59
N LEU A 59 -9.71 12.88 -8.37
CA LEU A 59 -9.70 12.06 -9.58
C LEU A 59 -9.73 12.87 -10.88
N ASP A 60 -9.66 14.18 -10.78
CA ASP A 60 -9.63 15.10 -11.92
C ASP A 60 -8.57 14.67 -12.94
N GLY A 61 -8.99 14.53 -14.20
CA GLY A 61 -8.19 14.09 -15.34
C GLY A 61 -7.95 12.57 -15.45
N ILE A 62 -8.48 11.77 -14.52
CA ILE A 62 -8.41 10.30 -14.53
C ILE A 62 -9.74 9.61 -14.20
N GLU A 63 -10.86 10.30 -14.33
CA GLU A 63 -12.20 9.88 -13.89
C GLU A 63 -12.61 8.52 -14.47
N ASP A 64 -12.17 8.23 -15.70
CA ASP A 64 -12.47 7.00 -16.42
C ASP A 64 -11.56 5.80 -16.07
N PHE A 65 -10.65 5.92 -15.08
CA PHE A 65 -9.71 4.84 -14.71
C PHE A 65 -10.38 3.49 -14.46
N SER A 66 -11.61 3.51 -13.96
CA SER A 66 -12.37 2.31 -13.63
C SER A 66 -12.65 1.42 -14.86
N LYS A 67 -12.70 2.01 -16.07
CA LYS A 67 -12.85 1.29 -17.35
C LYS A 67 -11.62 0.41 -17.68
N ASN A 68 -10.47 0.70 -17.07
CA ASN A 68 -9.22 -0.02 -17.26
C ASN A 68 -8.96 -1.09 -16.20
N ILE A 69 -9.93 -1.34 -15.32
CA ILE A 69 -9.87 -2.41 -14.33
C ILE A 69 -10.52 -3.67 -14.91
N ILE A 70 -9.74 -4.75 -15.03
CA ILE A 70 -10.17 -6.03 -15.59
C ILE A 70 -10.09 -7.08 -14.50
N CYS A 71 -11.17 -7.82 -14.29
CA CYS A 71 -11.22 -8.92 -13.34
C CYS A 71 -11.18 -10.26 -14.06
N ILE A 72 -10.22 -11.10 -13.70
CA ILE A 72 -9.96 -12.37 -14.38
C ILE A 72 -9.77 -13.51 -13.38
N SER A 73 -9.95 -14.74 -13.86
CA SER A 73 -9.45 -15.93 -13.16
C SER A 73 -7.96 -16.16 -13.47
N LYS A 74 -7.31 -16.99 -12.66
CA LYS A 74 -5.93 -17.45 -12.96
C LYS A 74 -5.80 -18.16 -14.31
N SER A 75 -6.83 -18.88 -14.76
CA SER A 75 -6.77 -19.60 -16.04
C SER A 75 -6.75 -18.67 -17.25
N VAL A 76 -7.37 -17.49 -17.14
CA VAL A 76 -7.33 -16.45 -18.17
C VAL A 76 -5.95 -15.78 -18.20
N LEU A 77 -5.32 -15.56 -17.04
CA LEU A 77 -4.00 -14.92 -16.92
C LEU A 77 -2.94 -15.60 -17.81
N ILE A 78 -2.93 -16.93 -17.89
CA ILE A 78 -1.95 -17.72 -18.67
C ILE A 78 -2.04 -17.42 -20.17
N ARG A 79 -3.20 -16.94 -20.64
CA ARG A 79 -3.46 -16.63 -22.05
C ARG A 79 -3.19 -15.17 -22.40
N MET A 80 -2.87 -14.34 -21.41
CA MET A 80 -2.60 -12.93 -21.61
C MET A 80 -1.10 -12.70 -21.82
N GLU A 81 -0.77 -11.77 -22.71
CA GLU A 81 0.59 -11.35 -23.01
C GLU A 81 0.74 -9.88 -22.61
N PHE A 82 1.86 -9.58 -21.97
CA PHE A 82 2.15 -8.26 -21.42
C PHE A 82 3.52 -7.78 -21.88
N ASP A 83 3.70 -6.47 -22.01
CA ASP A 83 5.01 -5.91 -22.31
C ASP A 83 5.70 -5.69 -20.97
N THR A 84 5.16 -4.80 -20.13
CA THR A 84 5.62 -4.59 -18.74
C THR A 84 4.52 -4.87 -17.72
N VAL A 85 4.86 -5.63 -16.67
CA VAL A 85 3.97 -5.91 -15.55
C VAL A 85 4.57 -5.43 -14.24
N LEU A 86 3.83 -4.62 -13.48
CA LEU A 86 4.09 -4.40 -12.06
C LEU A 86 3.32 -5.41 -11.21
N VAL A 87 4.05 -6.07 -10.32
CA VAL A 87 3.54 -6.92 -9.25
C VAL A 87 4.03 -6.38 -7.91
N LEU A 88 3.18 -6.47 -6.90
CA LEU A 88 3.50 -6.12 -5.52
C LEU A 88 2.90 -7.16 -4.58
N ASP A 89 3.43 -7.22 -3.37
CA ASP A 89 3.08 -8.17 -2.32
C ASP A 89 3.41 -9.66 -2.61
N TYR A 90 3.68 -10.41 -1.54
CA TYR A 90 4.13 -11.80 -1.66
C TYR A 90 3.02 -12.76 -2.13
N ASN A 91 1.74 -12.45 -1.88
CA ASN A 91 0.62 -13.29 -2.30
C ASN A 91 0.42 -13.20 -3.80
N THR A 92 0.44 -12.00 -4.36
CA THR A 92 0.33 -11.81 -5.81
C THR A 92 1.48 -12.52 -6.52
N ILE A 93 2.71 -12.39 -6.02
CA ILE A 93 3.86 -13.11 -6.59
C ILE A 93 3.67 -14.62 -6.49
N ASN A 94 3.33 -15.15 -5.31
CA ASN A 94 3.11 -16.59 -5.11
C ASN A 94 2.03 -17.15 -6.05
N HIS A 95 1.01 -16.35 -6.36
CA HIS A 95 -0.14 -16.76 -7.15
C HIS A 95 0.03 -16.59 -8.67
N THR A 96 1.06 -15.87 -9.11
CA THR A 96 1.31 -15.56 -10.52
C THR A 96 2.68 -16.05 -11.03
N ARG A 97 3.60 -16.42 -10.13
CA ARG A 97 4.88 -17.05 -10.51
C ARG A 97 4.65 -18.29 -11.37
N GLY A 98 5.34 -18.38 -12.50
CA GLY A 98 5.15 -19.46 -13.47
C GLY A 98 3.96 -19.31 -14.41
N LEU A 99 3.12 -18.27 -14.24
CA LEU A 99 1.91 -18.05 -15.06
C LEU A 99 1.99 -16.80 -15.94
N LEU A 100 2.80 -15.81 -15.57
CA LEU A 100 2.92 -14.56 -16.32
C LEU A 100 3.71 -14.75 -17.61
N ARG A 101 3.18 -14.22 -18.71
CA ARG A 101 3.87 -14.08 -20.00
C ARG A 101 4.09 -12.58 -20.23
N ALA A 102 5.24 -12.08 -19.78
CA ALA A 102 5.58 -10.67 -19.84
C ALA A 102 7.03 -10.47 -20.30
N ASP A 103 7.28 -9.46 -21.15
CA ASP A 103 8.64 -9.11 -21.59
C ASP A 103 9.47 -8.52 -20.45
N LYS A 104 8.80 -7.85 -19.49
CA LYS A 104 9.40 -7.32 -18.27
C LYS A 104 8.47 -7.46 -17.08
N ILE A 105 9.02 -7.87 -15.94
CA ILE A 105 8.33 -7.95 -14.66
C ILE A 105 9.04 -7.04 -13.65
N ILE A 106 8.28 -6.15 -13.03
CA ILE A 106 8.73 -5.28 -11.96
C ILE A 106 8.07 -5.77 -10.69
N VAL A 107 8.86 -5.95 -9.63
CA VAL A 107 8.35 -6.41 -8.34
C VAL A 107 8.66 -5.38 -7.27
N ILE A 108 7.64 -4.87 -6.59
CA ILE A 108 7.81 -4.21 -5.30
C ILE A 108 7.78 -5.28 -4.22
N SER A 109 8.96 -5.58 -3.70
CA SER A 109 9.19 -6.62 -2.70
C SER A 109 8.62 -6.24 -1.33
N GLU A 110 8.02 -7.24 -0.70
CA GLU A 110 7.56 -7.20 0.69
C GLU A 110 8.18 -8.36 1.48
N LYS A 111 7.71 -8.54 2.73
CA LYS A 111 8.05 -9.72 3.53
C LYS A 111 7.68 -10.99 2.77
N TYR A 112 8.62 -11.95 2.73
CA TYR A 112 8.51 -13.24 2.05
C TYR A 112 8.63 -13.24 0.52
N THR A 113 8.94 -12.10 -0.13
CA THR A 113 9.25 -12.10 -1.57
C THR A 113 10.44 -13.01 -1.92
N ASP A 114 11.40 -13.19 -1.02
CA ASP A 114 12.52 -14.14 -1.14
C ASP A 114 12.07 -15.62 -1.26
N LYS A 115 10.95 -15.98 -0.65
CA LYS A 115 10.37 -17.34 -0.71
C LYS A 115 9.55 -17.58 -1.97
N TYR A 116 9.07 -16.50 -2.56
CA TYR A 116 8.16 -16.51 -3.70
C TYR A 116 8.69 -15.51 -4.72
N PHE A 117 9.65 -15.93 -5.54
CA PHE A 117 10.27 -15.09 -6.58
C PHE A 117 10.06 -15.67 -7.98
N TYR A 118 10.07 -14.79 -8.99
CA TYR A 118 10.18 -15.14 -10.40
C TYR A 118 11.64 -15.43 -10.70
N SER A 119 11.90 -16.57 -11.33
CA SER A 119 13.26 -16.97 -11.67
C SER A 119 13.86 -16.02 -12.71
N LYS A 120 14.96 -15.34 -12.37
CA LYS A 120 15.70 -14.46 -13.28
C LYS A 120 16.28 -15.16 -14.51
N THR A 121 16.45 -16.47 -14.46
CA THR A 121 16.88 -17.25 -15.63
C THR A 121 15.75 -17.48 -16.63
N LYS A 122 14.50 -17.26 -16.24
CA LYS A 122 13.30 -17.43 -17.07
C LYS A 122 12.61 -16.11 -17.41
N TYR A 123 12.73 -15.12 -16.54
CA TYR A 123 12.03 -13.85 -16.64
C TYR A 123 13.02 -12.69 -16.57
N ASN A 124 12.79 -11.67 -17.41
CA ASN A 124 13.38 -10.36 -17.22
C ASN A 124 12.66 -9.67 -16.05
N VAL A 125 13.20 -9.85 -14.84
CA VAL A 125 12.57 -9.37 -13.60
C VAL A 125 13.51 -8.50 -12.77
N THR A 126 12.99 -7.36 -12.29
CA THR A 126 13.69 -6.43 -11.39
C THR A 126 12.93 -6.30 -10.07
N TYR A 127 13.65 -6.43 -8.96
CA TYR A 127 13.11 -6.36 -7.60
C TYR A 127 13.48 -5.04 -6.92
N TYR A 128 12.46 -4.30 -6.50
CA TYR A 128 12.56 -3.07 -5.73
C TYR A 128 12.19 -3.36 -4.29
N GLY A 129 13.02 -2.96 -3.32
CA GLY A 129 12.73 -3.21 -1.91
C GLY A 129 13.13 -2.07 -0.99
N GLU A 130 12.26 -1.75 -0.05
CA GLU A 130 12.46 -0.68 0.93
C GLU A 130 13.22 -1.15 2.16
N MET A 131 12.72 -2.21 2.79
CA MET A 131 13.19 -2.60 4.10
C MET A 131 14.46 -3.45 3.99
N PRO A 132 15.36 -3.42 4.98
CA PRO A 132 16.59 -4.22 4.96
C PRO A 132 16.33 -5.72 4.76
N PHE A 133 15.20 -6.22 5.25
CA PHE A 133 14.75 -7.61 5.15
C PHE A 133 13.96 -7.93 3.88
N HIS A 134 13.75 -6.98 2.96
CA HIS A 134 13.18 -7.27 1.64
C HIS A 134 14.27 -7.71 0.68
N TYR A 135 14.00 -8.81 -0.04
CA TYR A 135 14.79 -9.18 -1.23
C TYR A 135 14.70 -8.07 -2.27
N ARG A 136 15.83 -7.63 -2.82
CA ARG A 136 15.86 -6.52 -3.78
C ARG A 136 17.12 -6.51 -4.61
N ASP A 137 16.97 -6.02 -5.82
CA ASP A 137 18.06 -5.57 -6.69
C ASP A 137 18.33 -4.08 -6.48
N ILE A 138 17.25 -3.32 -6.38
CA ILE A 138 17.28 -1.86 -6.24
C ILE A 138 16.66 -1.48 -4.89
N LYS A 139 17.38 -0.64 -4.14
CA LYS A 139 16.85 -0.05 -2.92
C LYS A 139 15.81 1.00 -3.30
N TYR A 140 14.59 0.82 -2.82
CA TYR A 140 13.45 1.64 -3.23
C TYR A 140 12.61 2.07 -2.04
N ARG A 141 12.34 3.36 -1.90
CA ARG A 141 11.36 3.84 -0.91
C ARG A 141 9.98 3.71 -1.50
N MET A 142 9.10 2.87 -0.93
CA MET A 142 7.72 2.83 -1.37
C MET A 142 7.06 4.20 -1.17
N LYS A 143 6.40 4.67 -2.22
CA LYS A 143 5.82 6.01 -2.30
C LYS A 143 4.29 5.96 -2.23
N CYS A 144 3.68 7.11 -1.89
CA CYS A 144 2.24 7.32 -1.84
C CYS A 144 1.83 8.45 -2.79
N LEU A 145 0.60 8.41 -3.29
CA LEU A 145 0.08 9.37 -4.28
C LEU A 145 -0.47 10.63 -3.61
N PHE A 146 0.38 11.27 -2.80
CA PHE A 146 -0.01 12.36 -1.89
C PHE A 146 -0.67 13.54 -2.58
N TYR A 147 -0.19 13.95 -3.76
CA TYR A 147 -0.75 15.12 -4.46
C TYR A 147 -2.21 14.92 -4.89
N ARG A 148 -2.71 13.67 -4.89
CA ARG A 148 -4.13 13.37 -5.13
C ARG A 148 -4.90 13.14 -3.85
N PHE A 149 -4.30 13.15 -2.66
CA PHE A 149 -5.08 12.99 -1.43
C PHE A 149 -6.04 14.16 -1.27
N LYS A 150 -7.30 13.87 -0.94
CA LYS A 150 -8.25 14.93 -0.61
C LYS A 150 -7.79 15.67 0.65
N PRO A 151 -7.95 17.01 0.69
CA PRO A 151 -7.73 17.77 1.90
C PRO A 151 -8.74 17.35 2.97
N LEU A 152 -8.33 17.43 4.23
CA LEU A 152 -9.24 17.28 5.36
C LEU A 152 -10.05 18.57 5.51
N ARG A 153 -11.34 18.43 5.85
CA ARG A 153 -12.25 19.57 6.03
C ARG A 153 -12.29 20.00 7.49
N GLU A 154 -12.65 19.07 8.36
CA GLU A 154 -12.78 19.28 9.79
C GLU A 154 -12.00 18.19 10.50
N ILE A 155 -11.14 18.56 11.45
CA ILE A 155 -10.31 17.62 12.18
C ILE A 155 -10.75 17.64 13.63
N ASN A 156 -11.28 16.51 14.09
CA ASN A 156 -11.63 16.32 15.49
C ASN A 156 -10.40 15.91 16.29
N THR A 157 -10.28 16.48 17.49
CA THR A 157 -9.35 16.00 18.51
C THR A 157 -9.70 14.56 18.86
N GLY A 158 -8.67 13.74 19.01
CA GLY A 158 -8.81 12.33 19.38
C GLY A 158 -7.59 11.53 18.95
N THR A 159 -7.62 10.25 19.26
CA THR A 159 -6.49 9.35 19.02
C THR A 159 -6.91 8.12 18.26
N TYR A 160 -6.24 7.85 17.13
CA TYR A 160 -6.34 6.57 16.45
C TYR A 160 -5.25 5.63 16.97
N ILE A 161 -5.66 4.48 17.50
CA ILE A 161 -4.77 3.47 18.06
C ILE A 161 -4.67 2.29 17.09
N ASN A 162 -3.47 2.07 16.56
CA ASN A 162 -3.12 0.86 15.83
C ASN A 162 -2.31 -0.07 16.73
N SER A 163 -2.97 -1.11 17.23
CA SER A 163 -2.34 -2.23 17.94
C SER A 163 -2.65 -3.54 17.20
N PRO A 164 -1.65 -4.42 16.98
CA PRO A 164 -1.88 -5.74 16.39
C PRO A 164 -2.89 -6.60 17.14
N LYS A 165 -3.04 -6.39 18.46
CA LYS A 165 -3.94 -7.17 19.30
C LYS A 165 -5.19 -6.41 19.75
N ASN A 166 -5.21 -5.08 19.70
CA ASN A 166 -6.28 -4.26 20.29
C ASN A 166 -6.72 -4.84 21.64
N ASP A 167 -5.76 -5.13 22.53
CA ASP A 167 -6.09 -5.63 23.86
C ASP A 167 -6.83 -4.55 24.67
N GLU A 168 -7.53 -4.97 25.72
CA GLU A 168 -8.39 -4.11 26.56
C GLU A 168 -7.64 -2.95 27.24
N ASN A 169 -6.30 -2.90 27.14
CA ASN A 169 -5.46 -1.91 27.83
C ASN A 169 -4.80 -0.90 26.88
N VAL A 170 -5.03 -0.98 25.56
CA VAL A 170 -4.37 -0.05 24.61
C VAL A 170 -4.79 1.41 24.80
N GLU A 171 -6.01 1.64 25.28
CA GLU A 171 -6.54 2.97 25.59
C GLU A 171 -5.89 3.55 26.86
N ILE A 172 -5.72 2.72 27.90
CA ILE A 172 -5.00 3.09 29.13
C ILE A 172 -3.54 3.44 28.80
N LEU A 173 -2.90 2.66 27.93
CA LEU A 173 -1.57 2.95 27.43
C LEU A 173 -1.53 4.26 26.65
N ALA A 174 -2.47 4.48 25.72
CA ALA A 174 -2.53 5.72 24.96
C ALA A 174 -2.69 6.94 25.90
N LEU A 175 -3.54 6.83 26.92
CA LEU A 175 -3.72 7.85 27.94
C LEU A 175 -2.44 8.10 28.74
N SER A 176 -1.72 7.05 29.15
CA SER A 176 -0.46 7.19 29.89
C SER A 176 0.68 7.79 29.04
N LEU A 177 0.59 7.69 27.71
CA LEU A 177 1.47 8.35 26.75
C LEU A 177 1.03 9.80 26.44
N GLY A 178 -0.05 10.29 27.07
CA GLY A 178 -0.56 11.65 26.89
C GLY A 178 -1.42 11.85 25.64
N ALA A 179 -1.90 10.77 25.01
CA ALA A 179 -2.73 10.86 23.81
C ALA A 179 -4.16 11.31 24.17
N PRO A 180 -4.76 12.24 23.40
CA PRO A 180 -6.08 12.80 23.72
C PRO A 180 -7.23 11.83 23.38
N GLU A 181 -8.27 11.87 24.20
CA GLU A 181 -9.56 11.22 23.92
C GLU A 181 -10.37 11.99 22.85
N PRO A 182 -11.33 11.34 22.16
CA PRO A 182 -11.71 9.92 22.27
C PRO A 182 -10.74 8.98 21.54
N PHE A 183 -10.71 7.72 21.98
CA PHE A 183 -9.91 6.66 21.36
C PHE A 183 -10.68 5.95 20.24
N ILE A 184 -9.99 5.73 19.12
CA ILE A 184 -10.50 4.99 17.97
C ILE A 184 -9.56 3.81 17.73
N THR A 185 -10.02 2.60 18.03
CA THR A 185 -9.25 1.38 17.77
C THR A 185 -9.46 0.86 16.35
N LYS A 186 -8.42 0.25 15.79
CA LYS A 186 -8.46 -0.31 14.43
C LYS A 186 -9.47 -1.46 14.32
N SER A 187 -10.53 -1.28 13.54
CA SER A 187 -11.43 -2.38 13.18
C SER A 187 -10.82 -3.25 12.06
N LYS A 188 -10.93 -4.57 12.19
CA LYS A 188 -10.54 -5.52 11.13
C LYS A 188 -11.60 -5.69 10.04
N THR A 189 -12.85 -5.25 10.30
CA THR A 189 -14.00 -5.56 9.44
C THR A 189 -14.77 -4.33 8.95
N LYS A 190 -14.59 -3.18 9.60
CA LYS A 190 -15.29 -1.93 9.25
C LYS A 190 -14.30 -0.89 8.74
N HIS A 191 -14.52 -0.44 7.50
CA HIS A 191 -13.92 0.79 7.00
C HIS A 191 -14.52 1.98 7.75
N LYS A 192 -13.68 2.97 8.06
CA LYS A 192 -14.09 4.23 8.68
C LYS A 192 -14.00 5.31 7.62
N GLU A 193 -15.15 5.79 7.17
CA GLU A 193 -15.21 6.93 6.26
C GLU A 193 -14.56 8.14 6.93
N ASN A 194 -13.78 8.90 6.17
CA ASN A 194 -13.06 10.09 6.64
C ASN A 194 -12.23 9.82 7.91
N LEU A 195 -11.60 8.65 8.02
CA LEU A 195 -10.83 8.25 9.21
C LEU A 195 -9.86 9.34 9.70
N PHE A 196 -9.13 9.99 8.79
CA PHE A 196 -8.15 11.03 9.12
C PHE A 196 -8.77 12.34 9.63
N GLU A 197 -10.07 12.54 9.51
CA GLU A 197 -10.80 13.68 10.11
C GLU A 197 -11.18 13.40 11.58
N GLN A 198 -11.09 12.15 12.04
CA GLN A 198 -11.60 11.75 13.35
C GLN A 198 -10.54 11.80 14.47
N PHE A 199 -9.29 12.15 14.16
CA PHE A 199 -8.22 12.19 15.15
C PHE A 199 -7.12 13.20 14.78
N THR A 200 -6.42 13.67 15.81
CA THR A 200 -5.21 14.51 15.70
C THR A 200 -3.94 13.70 15.98
N THR A 201 -4.05 12.66 16.80
CA THR A 201 -2.91 11.87 17.28
C THR A 201 -3.02 10.41 16.81
N TYR A 202 -1.92 9.88 16.29
CA TYR A 202 -1.78 8.49 15.89
C TYR A 202 -0.88 7.75 16.87
N VAL A 203 -1.43 6.79 17.61
CA VAL A 203 -0.65 5.88 18.46
C VAL A 203 -0.43 4.57 17.72
N TYR A 204 0.83 4.27 17.43
CA TYR A 204 1.23 2.93 17.00
C TYR A 204 1.82 2.19 18.19
N TYR A 205 1.13 1.14 18.64
CA TYR A 205 1.61 0.25 19.68
C TYR A 205 2.14 -1.04 19.06
N HIS A 206 3.46 -1.24 19.13
CA HIS A 206 4.10 -2.50 18.77
C HIS A 206 4.06 -3.46 19.97
N ALA A 207 3.16 -4.44 19.92
CA ALA A 207 3.09 -5.51 20.91
C ALA A 207 3.98 -6.69 20.49
N ASP A 208 4.80 -7.20 21.41
CA ASP A 208 5.96 -8.13 21.30
C ASP A 208 5.81 -9.47 20.53
N LYS A 209 4.78 -9.64 19.70
CA LYS A 209 4.51 -10.88 18.96
C LYS A 209 4.09 -10.66 17.50
N TRP A 210 4.02 -9.41 17.04
CA TRP A 210 3.61 -9.10 15.67
C TRP A 210 4.76 -8.45 14.90
N PHE A 211 4.97 -8.89 13.66
CA PHE A 211 5.93 -8.28 12.75
C PHE A 211 5.14 -7.54 11.67
N ASP A 212 5.21 -6.21 11.67
CA ASP A 212 4.56 -5.37 10.67
C ASP A 212 5.58 -4.97 9.59
N PRO A 213 5.45 -5.48 8.36
CA PRO A 213 6.50 -5.33 7.37
C PRO A 213 6.52 -3.96 6.67
N HIS A 214 5.41 -3.21 6.63
CA HIS A 214 5.37 -1.95 5.86
C HIS A 214 4.31 -0.91 6.30
N PRO A 215 4.05 -0.66 7.59
CA PRO A 215 2.88 0.12 8.02
C PRO A 215 2.74 1.47 7.30
N ARG A 216 1.68 1.57 6.51
CA ARG A 216 1.40 2.71 5.63
C ARG A 216 0.97 3.97 6.39
N LEU A 217 0.26 3.79 7.52
CA LEU A 217 -0.35 4.89 8.27
C LEU A 217 0.66 5.93 8.77
N PHE A 218 1.92 5.56 9.03
CA PHE A 218 2.97 6.55 9.37
C PHE A 218 3.11 7.65 8.31
N LEU A 219 3.11 7.24 7.03
CA LEU A 219 3.24 8.15 5.90
C LEU A 219 1.99 9.03 5.73
N GLU A 220 0.81 8.42 5.83
CA GLU A 220 -0.47 9.13 5.68
C GLU A 220 -0.72 10.10 6.84
N CYS A 221 -0.40 9.70 8.08
CA CYS A 221 -0.48 10.56 9.25
C CYS A 221 0.50 11.73 9.16
N LYS A 222 1.74 11.50 8.72
CA LYS A 222 2.70 12.59 8.49
C LYS A 222 2.21 13.57 7.43
N TYR A 223 1.63 13.09 6.34
CA TYR A 223 1.07 13.94 5.27
C TYR A 223 -0.04 14.85 5.80
N TYR A 224 -0.96 14.31 6.59
CA TYR A 224 -2.05 15.08 7.18
C TYR A 224 -1.68 15.85 8.46
N GLY A 225 -0.39 15.97 8.78
CA GLY A 225 0.09 16.72 9.94
C GLY A 225 -0.36 16.15 11.29
N LYS A 226 -0.61 14.83 11.36
CA LYS A 226 -0.97 14.15 12.62
C LYS A 226 0.25 13.98 13.50
N GLU A 227 0.05 14.11 14.80
CA GLU A 227 1.05 13.71 15.78
C GLU A 227 1.20 12.19 15.76
N ILE A 228 2.43 11.67 15.85
CA ILE A 228 2.70 10.23 15.84
C ILE A 228 3.41 9.85 17.13
N ILE A 229 2.76 9.02 17.93
CA ILE A 229 3.33 8.40 19.12
C ILE A 229 3.64 6.94 18.76
N TYR A 230 4.93 6.60 18.71
CA TYR A 230 5.39 5.25 18.46
C TYR A 230 5.88 4.60 19.75
N TYR A 231 5.17 3.57 20.20
CA TYR A 231 5.52 2.81 21.39
C TYR A 231 5.96 1.39 21.01
N ASN A 232 7.26 1.12 21.15
CA ASN A 232 7.90 -0.16 20.84
C ASN A 232 8.85 -0.57 21.99
N PRO A 233 8.30 -1.10 23.09
CA PRO A 233 9.07 -1.41 24.30
C PRO A 233 10.07 -2.56 24.09
N SER A 234 9.80 -3.49 23.17
CA SER A 234 10.72 -4.59 22.86
C SER A 234 11.84 -4.21 21.88
N GLY A 235 11.81 -3.01 21.30
CA GLY A 235 12.82 -2.55 20.37
C GLY A 235 12.90 -3.38 19.08
N VAL A 236 11.80 -4.02 18.67
CA VAL A 236 11.76 -4.84 17.45
C VAL A 236 12.01 -3.97 16.23
N LYS A 237 13.01 -4.31 15.43
CA LYS A 237 13.36 -3.62 14.18
C LYS A 237 12.67 -4.22 12.97
N ASP A 238 11.35 -4.05 12.89
CA ASP A 238 10.54 -4.41 11.73
C ASP A 238 10.21 -3.18 10.87
N GLY A 239 9.27 -3.32 9.92
CA GLY A 239 8.86 -2.23 9.04
C GLY A 239 8.27 -1.03 9.79
N SER A 240 7.64 -1.23 10.96
CA SER A 240 7.16 -0.12 11.79
C SER A 240 8.29 0.74 12.32
N TRP A 241 9.36 0.09 12.81
CA TRP A 241 10.55 0.77 13.32
C TRP A 241 11.20 1.57 12.20
N TYR A 242 11.49 0.93 11.06
CA TYR A 242 12.16 1.61 9.94
C TYR A 242 11.33 2.76 9.39
N ARG A 243 10.00 2.58 9.26
CA ARG A 243 9.12 3.63 8.72
C ARG A 243 8.96 4.82 9.67
N TYR A 244 8.83 4.56 10.97
CA TYR A 244 8.74 5.64 11.97
C TYR A 244 10.01 6.51 11.97
N TYR A 245 11.19 5.88 12.04
CA TYR A 245 12.45 6.63 12.05
C TYR A 245 12.74 7.32 10.70
N ASP A 246 12.35 6.72 9.57
CA ASP A 246 12.46 7.38 8.27
C ASP A 246 11.59 8.63 8.21
N VAL A 247 10.34 8.57 8.69
CA VAL A 247 9.45 9.74 8.80
C VAL A 247 9.99 10.81 9.74
N LEU A 248 10.59 10.41 10.87
CA LEU A 248 11.17 11.34 11.83
C LEU A 248 12.39 12.09 11.25
N LEU A 249 13.28 11.37 10.56
CA LEU A 249 14.54 11.91 10.04
C LEU A 249 14.39 12.61 8.69
N HIS A 250 13.49 12.13 7.83
CA HIS A 250 13.39 12.55 6.44
C HIS A 250 12.01 13.11 6.06
N GLY A 251 11.03 13.08 6.97
CA GLY A 251 9.68 13.52 6.68
C GLY A 251 9.05 12.69 5.55
N LEU A 252 8.64 13.36 4.48
CA LEU A 252 8.07 12.73 3.28
C LEU A 252 8.99 12.87 2.05
N ASN A 253 10.26 13.20 2.26
CA ASN A 253 11.23 13.31 1.17
C ASN A 253 11.35 11.97 0.44
N ASP A 254 11.25 12.00 -0.89
CA ASP A 254 11.24 10.83 -1.77
C ASP A 254 10.09 9.82 -1.50
N ARG A 255 9.01 10.26 -0.84
CA ARG A 255 7.82 9.44 -0.56
C ARG A 255 6.60 9.79 -1.42
N THR A 256 6.71 10.78 -2.30
CA THR A 256 5.64 11.15 -3.22
C THR A 256 5.77 10.37 -4.52
N LEU A 257 4.74 9.60 -4.85
CA LEU A 257 4.63 8.89 -6.12
C LEU A 257 4.21 9.88 -7.20
N ASN A 258 5.01 10.01 -8.26
CA ASN A 258 4.83 10.97 -9.35
C ASN A 258 5.43 10.41 -10.66
N ARG A 259 5.45 11.24 -11.71
CA ARG A 259 5.96 10.83 -13.04
C ARG A 259 7.45 10.49 -13.02
N GLU A 260 8.21 11.13 -12.13
CA GLU A 260 9.65 10.96 -11.98
C GLU A 260 10.03 9.68 -11.22
N ASP A 261 9.05 8.94 -10.71
CA ASP A 261 9.29 7.64 -10.09
C ASP A 261 9.75 6.61 -11.11
N GLU A 262 10.83 5.90 -10.78
CA GLU A 262 11.46 4.91 -11.66
C GLU A 262 10.51 3.76 -12.06
N ILE A 263 9.63 3.30 -11.17
CA ILE A 263 8.65 2.26 -11.48
C ILE A 263 7.55 2.81 -12.38
N ILE A 264 7.13 4.06 -12.15
CA ILE A 264 6.16 4.74 -13.02
C ILE A 264 6.74 4.93 -14.43
N GLY A 265 7.98 5.38 -14.55
CA GLY A 265 8.69 5.50 -15.83
C GLY A 265 8.61 4.21 -16.64
N GLU A 266 8.91 3.09 -15.99
CA GLU A 266 8.87 1.77 -16.64
C GLU A 266 7.46 1.31 -17.07
N LEU A 267 6.42 1.70 -16.32
CA LEU A 267 5.02 1.36 -16.63
C LEU A 267 4.44 2.22 -17.75
N ILE A 268 4.92 3.44 -17.90
CA ILE A 268 4.44 4.39 -18.90
C ILE A 268 5.27 4.37 -20.18
N ASN A 269 6.39 3.62 -20.21
CA ASN A 269 7.34 3.54 -21.32
C ASN A 269 6.65 3.72 -22.68
N GLU A 270 7.05 4.82 -23.34
CA GLU A 270 6.74 5.19 -24.73
C GLU A 270 7.46 4.27 -25.71
#